data_AF-A0A9E4ADQ2-F1
#
_entry.id   AF-A0A9E4ADQ2-F1
#
_cell.length_a   1.000
_cell.length_b   1.000
_cell.length_c   1.000
_cell.angle_alpha   90.00
_cell.angle_beta   90.00
_cell.angle_gamma   90.00
#
_symmetry.space_group_name_H-M   'P 1'
#
loop_
_entity.id
_entity.type
_entity.pdbx_description
1 polymer ?
#
loop_
_entity_poly.entity_id
_entity_poly.type
_entity_poly.pdbx_seq_one_letter_code
_entity_poly.pdbx_strand_id
1 'polypeptide(L)'
;MEQKFTIEHPGKVINHTFPPTRPDIKIVESSDRITEVDCQELQWWFAIPKMGERYMWAEYDGETQKLDAVTEMIPTAPATIRDIDCVEIQFNEWLAKDWPVSPDLMYVAIDETHTKWVSVVNTIDGRRIFNTIGDEWFEDQWGGPCKRRIVDDGRYQLQPDGSYKLTDGQGFGAGTYDVTIGERTFHCLRVLDADITDEHGGELAEAYIEEETGRTVFFRRYDGRYLRGDLLKKFPNNRRIVINDITYIHSNCTGWFHDTFTLASLGQTLNSAGAREK
;
A
#
# COMPACT_ATOMS: atom_id res chain seq x y z
N MET A 1 -5.60 22.55 -14.55
CA MET A 1 -6.45 21.70 -15.41
C MET A 1 -5.95 20.29 -15.18
N GLU A 2 -6.67 19.46 -14.44
CA GLU A 2 -6.23 18.09 -14.14
C GLU A 2 -6.28 17.27 -15.42
N GLN A 3 -5.14 16.76 -15.86
CA GLN A 3 -5.09 15.91 -17.03
C GLN A 3 -5.59 14.53 -16.63
N LYS A 4 -6.75 14.14 -17.18
CA LYS A 4 -7.30 12.80 -17.02
C LYS A 4 -6.72 11.89 -18.10
N PHE A 5 -6.32 10.71 -17.69
CA PHE A 5 -5.84 9.64 -18.54
C PHE A 5 -6.88 8.51 -18.52
N THR A 6 -7.00 7.84 -19.66
CA THR A 6 -7.88 6.70 -19.87
C THR A 6 -7.04 5.61 -20.51
N ILE A 7 -7.09 4.39 -19.97
CA ILE A 7 -6.37 3.25 -20.56
C ILE A 7 -7.34 2.10 -20.79
N GLU A 8 -7.18 1.45 -21.94
CA GLU A 8 -7.95 0.29 -22.38
C GLU A 8 -7.08 -0.97 -22.26
N HIS A 9 -7.49 -1.92 -21.42
CA HIS A 9 -7.10 -3.34 -21.48
C HIS A 9 -8.38 -4.11 -21.82
N PRO A 10 -8.37 -5.25 -22.55
CA PRO A 10 -9.59 -5.90 -23.01
C PRO A 10 -10.71 -5.95 -21.95
N GLY A 11 -11.69 -5.05 -22.09
CA GLY A 11 -12.94 -5.04 -21.33
C GLY A 11 -13.11 -4.06 -20.15
N LYS A 12 -12.07 -3.37 -19.63
CA LYS A 12 -12.26 -2.40 -18.52
C LYS A 12 -11.51 -1.09 -18.75
N VAL A 13 -12.29 0.01 -18.76
CA VAL A 13 -11.79 1.38 -18.82
C VAL A 13 -11.76 1.96 -17.41
N ILE A 14 -10.59 2.36 -16.93
CA ILE A 14 -10.43 3.10 -15.67
C ILE A 14 -10.01 4.53 -16.01
N ASN A 15 -10.79 5.50 -15.52
CA ASN A 15 -10.42 6.92 -15.62
C ASN A 15 -9.58 7.29 -14.41
N HIS A 16 -8.37 7.79 -14.64
CA HIS A 16 -7.46 8.18 -13.57
C HIS A 16 -6.69 9.46 -13.92
N THR A 17 -5.93 9.97 -12.97
CA THR A 17 -5.11 11.19 -13.11
C THR A 17 -3.61 10.91 -13.03
N PHE A 18 -3.22 9.67 -12.74
CA PHE A 18 -1.82 9.25 -12.74
C PHE A 18 -1.16 9.45 -14.11
N PRO A 19 0.01 10.10 -14.19
CA PRO A 19 0.71 10.30 -15.45
C PRO A 19 1.19 8.98 -16.07
N PRO A 20 1.40 8.92 -17.39
CA PRO A 20 1.85 7.69 -18.07
C PRO A 20 3.30 7.30 -17.74
N THR A 21 4.08 8.25 -17.20
CA THR A 21 5.45 8.04 -16.74
C THR A 21 5.54 8.43 -15.28
N ARG A 22 6.34 7.69 -14.52
CA ARG A 22 6.57 7.90 -13.09
C ARG A 22 7.01 9.34 -12.84
N PRO A 23 6.39 10.05 -11.89
CA PRO A 23 6.90 11.33 -11.43
C PRO A 23 8.32 11.22 -10.87
N ASP A 24 9.07 12.32 -10.91
CA ASP A 24 10.34 12.42 -10.19
C ASP A 24 10.11 12.33 -8.68
N ILE A 25 11.01 11.63 -7.98
CA ILE A 25 10.92 11.43 -6.54
C ILE A 25 12.21 11.92 -5.89
N LYS A 26 12.08 12.74 -4.84
CA LYS A 26 13.17 13.11 -3.95
C LYS A 26 12.73 12.87 -2.51
N ILE A 27 13.55 12.15 -1.75
CA ILE A 27 13.29 11.84 -0.34
C ILE A 27 14.47 12.39 0.46
N VAL A 28 14.19 13.27 1.42
CA VAL A 28 15.20 13.91 2.26
C VAL A 28 14.79 13.74 3.70
N GLU A 29 15.72 13.30 4.55
CA GLU A 29 15.47 13.23 5.99
C GLU A 29 15.20 14.63 6.55
N SER A 30 14.19 14.74 7.41
CA SER A 30 13.80 15.98 8.06
C SER A 30 14.11 15.93 9.55
N SER A 31 14.57 17.07 10.08
CA SER A 31 14.79 17.23 11.52
C SER A 31 13.51 17.60 12.27
N ASP A 32 12.46 18.03 11.57
CA ASP A 32 11.13 18.22 12.15
C ASP A 32 10.51 16.83 12.34
N ARG A 33 10.19 16.47 13.58
CA ARG A 33 10.00 15.06 13.96
C ARG A 33 8.53 14.75 14.13
N ILE A 34 8.08 13.73 13.40
CA ILE A 34 6.78 13.07 13.60
C ILE A 34 6.98 11.89 14.55
N THR A 35 6.25 11.87 15.68
CA THR A 35 6.29 10.75 16.63
C THR A 35 5.15 9.76 16.43
N GLU A 36 4.02 10.22 15.90
CA GLU A 36 2.89 9.38 15.56
C GLU A 36 2.08 9.98 14.41
N VAL A 37 1.40 9.12 13.65
CA VAL A 37 0.45 9.51 12.61
C VAL A 37 -0.80 8.62 12.69
N ASP A 38 -1.97 9.21 12.42
CA ASP A 38 -3.24 8.49 12.36
C ASP A 38 -3.54 8.01 10.94
N CYS A 39 -3.02 6.84 10.57
CA CYS A 39 -3.26 6.21 9.28
C CYS A 39 -4.55 5.38 9.29
N GLN A 40 -5.63 5.94 8.76
CA GLN A 40 -6.95 5.27 8.70
C GLN A 40 -7.11 4.33 7.50
N GLU A 41 -6.07 4.15 6.71
CA GLU A 41 -6.09 3.25 5.55
C GLU A 41 -6.05 1.78 6.00
N LEU A 42 -6.60 0.89 5.17
CA LEU A 42 -6.24 -0.52 5.22
C LEU A 42 -4.76 -0.63 4.90
N GLN A 43 -3.98 -1.18 5.84
CA GLN A 43 -2.53 -1.19 5.72
C GLN A 43 -2.12 -1.80 4.38
N TRP A 44 -1.42 -0.98 3.60
CA TRP A 44 -0.86 -1.26 2.28
C TRP A 44 -1.88 -1.44 1.13
N TRP A 45 -3.17 -1.15 1.36
CA TRP A 45 -4.24 -1.11 0.34
C TRP A 45 -4.88 0.29 0.19
N PHE A 46 -4.37 1.31 0.89
CA PHE A 46 -4.58 2.76 0.70
C PHE A 46 -6.02 3.30 0.70
N ALA A 47 -7.01 2.47 1.06
CA ALA A 47 -8.41 2.86 1.20
C ALA A 47 -8.81 2.99 2.66
N ILE A 48 -9.61 3.99 2.99
CA ILE A 48 -10.21 4.14 4.31
C ILE A 48 -11.56 3.38 4.31
N PRO A 49 -11.84 2.48 5.26
CA PRO A 49 -13.11 1.72 5.35
C PRO A 49 -14.36 2.56 5.68
N LYS A 50 -14.67 3.57 4.85
CA LYS A 50 -15.80 4.48 5.02
C LYS A 50 -16.52 4.69 3.70
N MET A 51 -17.83 4.92 3.77
CA MET A 51 -18.60 5.34 2.61
C MET A 51 -18.21 6.78 2.20
N GLY A 52 -18.12 7.04 0.89
CA GLY A 52 -18.15 8.39 0.33
C GLY A 52 -16.98 8.74 -0.59
N GLU A 53 -15.78 8.25 -0.34
CA GLU A 53 -14.60 8.52 -1.17
C GLU A 53 -14.22 7.30 -2.02
N ARG A 54 -13.66 7.52 -3.20
CA ARG A 54 -12.99 6.51 -4.03
C ARG A 54 -11.49 6.66 -3.84
N TYR A 55 -10.81 5.53 -3.82
CA TYR A 55 -9.37 5.45 -3.66
C TYR A 55 -8.75 4.87 -4.91
N MET A 56 -7.57 5.36 -5.28
CA MET A 56 -6.80 4.77 -6.35
C MET A 56 -5.31 4.83 -6.02
N TRP A 57 -4.57 3.88 -6.56
CA TRP A 57 -3.12 3.97 -6.69
C TRP A 57 -2.68 3.51 -8.07
N ALA A 58 -1.46 3.91 -8.41
CA ALA A 58 -0.76 3.52 -9.61
C ALA A 58 0.56 2.87 -9.24
N GLU A 59 0.91 1.83 -9.98
CA GLU A 59 2.22 1.19 -9.93
C GLU A 59 2.98 1.51 -11.19
N TYR A 60 4.22 1.95 -11.03
CA TYR A 60 5.14 2.24 -12.12
C TYR A 60 6.28 1.25 -12.13
N ASP A 61 6.56 0.68 -13.30
CA ASP A 61 7.67 -0.23 -13.50
C ASP A 61 8.98 0.47 -13.13
N GLY A 62 9.78 -0.12 -12.24
CA GLY A 62 10.95 0.56 -11.71
C GLY A 62 12.12 0.69 -12.70
N GLU A 63 12.14 -0.08 -13.80
CA GLU A 63 13.17 0.02 -14.85
C GLU A 63 12.77 1.03 -15.93
N THR A 64 11.57 0.86 -16.49
CA THR A 64 11.08 1.69 -17.60
C THR A 64 10.37 2.96 -17.14
N GLN A 65 9.99 3.04 -15.86
CA GLN A 65 9.21 4.12 -15.26
C GLN A 65 7.83 4.30 -15.88
N LYS A 66 7.35 3.35 -16.69
CA LYS A 66 6.03 3.43 -17.30
C LYS A 66 4.96 2.99 -16.31
N LEU A 67 3.79 3.58 -16.45
CA LEU A 67 2.60 3.17 -15.71
C LEU A 67 2.25 1.72 -16.09
N ASP A 68 2.19 0.86 -15.09
CA ASP A 68 2.13 -0.59 -15.23
C ASP A 68 0.84 -1.17 -14.66
N ALA A 69 0.27 -0.52 -13.64
CA ALA A 69 -1.05 -0.83 -13.11
C ALA A 69 -1.74 0.42 -12.54
N VAL A 70 -3.06 0.40 -12.56
CA VAL A 70 -3.92 1.34 -11.82
C VAL A 70 -5.01 0.54 -11.13
N THR A 71 -5.07 0.66 -9.82
CA THR A 71 -6.08 0.00 -8.99
C THR A 71 -7.00 1.05 -8.40
N GLU A 72 -8.28 0.74 -8.41
CA GLU A 72 -9.35 1.55 -7.88
C GLU A 72 -10.14 0.75 -6.85
N MET A 73 -10.40 1.39 -5.70
CA MET A 73 -11.24 0.89 -4.62
C MET A 73 -12.44 1.82 -4.42
N ILE A 74 -13.64 1.28 -4.59
CA ILE A 74 -14.90 2.00 -4.48
C ILE A 74 -15.73 1.44 -3.33
N PRO A 75 -15.95 2.19 -2.25
CA PRO A 75 -16.99 1.91 -1.28
C PRO A 75 -18.38 1.90 -1.93
N THR A 76 -19.06 0.76 -1.90
CA THR A 76 -20.33 0.54 -2.62
C THR A 76 -21.54 0.44 -1.70
N ALA A 77 -21.39 -0.17 -0.53
CA ALA A 77 -22.49 -0.36 0.41
C ALA A 77 -22.02 -0.52 1.87
N PRO A 78 -22.79 -0.04 2.85
CA PRO A 78 -22.65 -0.52 4.23
C PRO A 78 -23.09 -1.99 4.32
N ALA A 79 -22.45 -2.75 5.20
CA ALA A 79 -22.74 -4.17 5.44
C ALA A 79 -22.51 -4.52 6.92
N THR A 80 -23.05 -5.66 7.34
CA THR A 80 -22.77 -6.25 8.66
C THR A 80 -22.48 -7.73 8.46
N ILE A 81 -21.32 -8.20 8.93
CA ILE A 81 -20.90 -9.60 8.84
C ILE A 81 -20.55 -10.06 10.26
N ARG A 82 -21.22 -11.10 10.77
CA ARG A 82 -21.01 -11.62 12.13
C ARG A 82 -21.02 -10.50 13.20
N ASP A 83 -22.03 -9.63 13.13
CA ASP A 83 -22.22 -8.46 14.01
C ASP A 83 -21.11 -7.40 13.94
N ILE A 84 -20.28 -7.43 12.90
CA ILE A 84 -19.29 -6.39 12.61
C ILE A 84 -19.82 -5.50 11.51
N ASP A 85 -20.09 -4.23 11.85
CA ASP A 85 -20.39 -3.20 10.86
C ASP A 85 -19.16 -2.92 10.00
N CYS A 86 -19.34 -2.95 8.69
CA CYS A 86 -18.30 -2.85 7.70
C CYS A 86 -18.80 -2.17 6.42
N VAL A 87 -17.89 -1.94 5.50
CA VAL A 87 -18.13 -1.35 4.18
C VAL A 87 -17.70 -2.35 3.12
N GLU A 88 -18.58 -2.59 2.16
CA GLU A 88 -18.24 -3.27 0.92
C GLU A 88 -17.40 -2.32 0.05
N ILE A 89 -16.23 -2.80 -0.39
CA ILE A 89 -15.36 -2.12 -1.34
C ILE A 89 -15.22 -2.99 -2.59
N GLN A 90 -15.60 -2.42 -3.73
CA GLN A 90 -15.36 -3.00 -5.05
C GLN A 90 -13.99 -2.62 -5.58
N PHE A 91 -13.33 -3.60 -6.19
CA PHE A 91 -12.05 -3.45 -6.85
C PHE A 91 -12.19 -3.40 -8.36
N ASN A 92 -11.56 -2.39 -8.96
CA ASN A 92 -11.31 -2.35 -10.39
C ASN A 92 -9.83 -2.18 -10.62
N GLU A 93 -9.28 -2.93 -11.58
CA GLU A 93 -7.87 -2.85 -11.90
C GLU A 93 -7.67 -2.78 -13.41
N TRP A 94 -6.72 -1.96 -13.80
CA TRP A 94 -6.13 -1.93 -15.13
C TRP A 94 -4.68 -2.35 -14.99
N LEU A 95 -4.24 -3.26 -15.85
CA LEU A 95 -2.89 -3.81 -15.85
C LEU A 95 -2.30 -3.67 -17.25
N ALA A 96 -1.04 -3.27 -17.35
CA ALA A 96 -0.30 -3.22 -18.63
C ALA A 96 0.17 -4.61 -19.10
N LYS A 97 0.22 -5.58 -18.19
CA LYS A 97 0.65 -6.97 -18.39
C LYS A 97 -0.14 -7.89 -17.47
N ASP A 98 -0.06 -9.20 -17.66
CA ASP A 98 -0.76 -10.15 -16.79
C ASP A 98 -0.16 -10.14 -15.36
N TRP A 99 -1.00 -9.88 -14.36
CA TRP A 99 -0.66 -9.93 -12.93
C TRP A 99 -1.56 -10.94 -12.22
N PRO A 100 -1.21 -11.39 -10.99
CA PRO A 100 -2.12 -12.12 -10.14
C PRO A 100 -3.46 -11.39 -10.01
N VAL A 101 -4.55 -12.15 -9.99
CA VAL A 101 -5.90 -11.58 -9.95
C VAL A 101 -6.15 -10.97 -8.58
N SER A 102 -6.46 -9.68 -8.57
CA SER A 102 -7.00 -8.98 -7.41
C SER A 102 -8.40 -9.51 -7.05
N PRO A 103 -8.80 -9.48 -5.76
CA PRO A 103 -10.16 -9.85 -5.38
C PRO A 103 -11.20 -8.94 -6.03
N ASP A 104 -12.44 -9.42 -6.16
CA ASP A 104 -13.52 -8.61 -6.74
C ASP A 104 -14.08 -7.61 -5.73
N LEU A 105 -14.26 -8.06 -4.50
CA LEU A 105 -14.84 -7.31 -3.40
C LEU A 105 -14.10 -7.60 -2.10
N MET A 106 -14.10 -6.62 -1.21
CA MET A 106 -13.76 -6.80 0.20
C MET A 106 -14.84 -6.20 1.08
N TYR A 107 -15.00 -6.76 2.26
CA TYR A 107 -15.75 -6.16 3.36
C TYR A 107 -14.75 -5.79 4.43
N VAL A 108 -14.70 -4.51 4.77
CA VAL A 108 -13.65 -3.94 5.63
C VAL A 108 -14.26 -3.03 6.67
N ALA A 109 -13.66 -2.98 7.84
CA ALA A 109 -14.16 -2.18 8.95
C ALA A 109 -13.07 -1.27 9.51
N ILE A 110 -13.50 -0.20 10.16
CA ILE A 110 -12.66 0.73 10.89
C ILE A 110 -13.35 1.11 12.20
N ASP A 111 -12.56 1.19 13.27
CA ASP A 111 -12.98 1.74 14.56
C ASP A 111 -12.02 2.86 15.01
N GLU A 112 -12.10 3.25 16.29
CA GLU A 112 -11.25 4.30 16.86
C GLU A 112 -9.76 3.96 16.88
N THR A 113 -9.41 2.68 16.73
CA THR A 113 -8.08 2.14 16.99
C THR A 113 -7.53 1.24 15.88
N HIS A 114 -8.39 0.59 15.09
CA HIS A 114 -7.97 -0.36 14.07
C HIS A 114 -8.75 -0.25 12.76
N THR A 115 -8.10 -0.63 11.67
CA THR A 115 -8.74 -1.10 10.43
C THR A 115 -8.68 -2.63 10.39
N LYS A 116 -9.59 -3.28 9.67
CA LYS A 116 -9.57 -4.75 9.52
C LYS A 116 -10.28 -5.22 8.26
N TRP A 117 -9.77 -6.29 7.68
CA TRP A 117 -10.50 -7.11 6.71
C TRP A 117 -11.50 -7.98 7.45
N VAL A 118 -12.74 -8.02 6.96
CA VAL A 118 -13.83 -8.83 7.51
C VAL A 118 -14.12 -10.01 6.59
N SER A 119 -14.12 -9.78 5.28
CA SER A 119 -14.25 -10.82 4.26
C SER A 119 -13.64 -10.35 2.95
N VAL A 120 -13.08 -11.29 2.18
CA VAL A 120 -12.60 -11.07 0.81
C VAL A 120 -13.32 -12.02 -0.13
N VAL A 121 -13.77 -11.50 -1.27
CA VAL A 121 -14.58 -12.24 -2.24
C VAL A 121 -13.87 -12.33 -3.57
N ASN A 122 -13.73 -13.56 -4.06
CA ASN A 122 -13.21 -13.86 -5.39
C ASN A 122 -14.27 -14.56 -6.23
N THR A 123 -14.37 -14.25 -7.52
CA THR A 123 -15.23 -14.95 -8.47
C THR A 123 -14.39 -15.94 -9.27
N ILE A 124 -14.54 -17.22 -8.98
CA ILE A 124 -13.86 -18.31 -9.69
C ILE A 124 -14.93 -19.11 -10.42
N ASP A 125 -14.78 -19.26 -11.74
CA ASP A 125 -15.72 -19.98 -12.62
C ASP A 125 -17.19 -19.53 -12.44
N GLY A 126 -17.39 -18.20 -12.30
CA GLY A 126 -18.71 -17.59 -12.11
C GLY A 126 -19.32 -17.78 -10.71
N ARG A 127 -18.58 -18.34 -9.75
CA ARG A 127 -19.00 -18.51 -8.37
C ARG A 127 -18.25 -17.57 -7.45
N ARG A 128 -18.97 -16.87 -6.58
CA ARG A 128 -18.36 -16.08 -5.51
C ARG A 128 -17.90 -17.00 -4.39
N ILE A 129 -16.64 -16.90 -4.03
CA ILE A 129 -15.99 -17.58 -2.92
C ILE A 129 -15.67 -16.52 -1.89
N PHE A 130 -16.19 -16.71 -0.68
CA PHE A 130 -15.98 -15.82 0.45
C PHE A 130 -14.96 -16.47 1.36
N ASN A 131 -13.88 -15.75 1.66
CA ASN A 131 -12.99 -16.05 2.76
C ASN A 131 -13.24 -14.98 3.82
N THR A 132 -13.57 -15.37 5.04
CA THR A 132 -14.10 -14.47 6.08
C THR A 132 -13.33 -14.71 7.38
N ILE A 133 -13.31 -13.71 8.27
CA ILE A 133 -12.81 -13.88 9.65
C ILE A 133 -13.35 -15.18 10.26
N GLY A 134 -12.44 -15.96 10.85
CA GLY A 134 -12.70 -17.26 11.46
C GLY A 134 -12.68 -18.45 10.49
N ASP A 135 -12.54 -18.23 9.19
CA ASP A 135 -12.22 -19.29 8.24
C ASP A 135 -10.73 -19.65 8.34
N GLU A 136 -10.38 -20.89 8.01
CA GLU A 136 -8.99 -21.34 8.04
C GLU A 136 -8.10 -20.46 7.13
N TRP A 137 -6.93 -20.05 7.62
CA TRP A 137 -5.94 -19.21 6.93
C TRP A 137 -6.34 -17.75 6.64
N PHE A 138 -7.55 -17.30 6.99
CA PHE A 138 -7.98 -15.94 6.66
C PHE A 138 -7.08 -14.88 7.30
N GLU A 139 -6.85 -14.99 8.62
CA GLU A 139 -6.04 -14.03 9.37
C GLU A 139 -4.55 -14.13 9.02
N ASP A 140 -4.06 -15.29 8.59
CA ASP A 140 -2.68 -15.45 8.14
C ASP A 140 -2.46 -14.73 6.79
N GLN A 141 -3.48 -14.71 5.93
CA GLN A 141 -3.40 -14.10 4.60
C GLN A 141 -3.74 -12.60 4.59
N TRP A 142 -4.76 -12.20 5.33
CA TRP A 142 -5.28 -10.83 5.34
C TRP A 142 -4.91 -10.06 6.60
N GLY A 143 -4.18 -10.70 7.51
CA GLY A 143 -3.78 -10.12 8.78
C GLY A 143 -4.90 -10.08 9.81
N GLY A 144 -4.49 -9.75 11.04
CA GLY A 144 -5.41 -9.35 12.11
C GLY A 144 -5.78 -7.86 12.03
N PRO A 145 -6.46 -7.31 13.04
CA PRO A 145 -6.72 -5.88 13.13
C PRO A 145 -5.43 -5.04 13.04
N CYS A 146 -5.41 -4.13 12.07
CA CYS A 146 -4.30 -3.23 11.79
C CYS A 146 -4.43 -1.95 12.60
N LYS A 147 -3.43 -1.64 13.44
CA LYS A 147 -3.45 -0.41 14.23
C LYS A 147 -3.38 0.80 13.30
N ARG A 148 -4.33 1.73 13.45
CA ARG A 148 -4.34 2.97 12.67
C ARG A 148 -3.30 3.98 13.13
N ARG A 149 -3.02 4.01 14.44
CA ARG A 149 -1.96 4.87 15.00
C ARG A 149 -0.61 4.21 14.79
N ILE A 150 0.19 4.80 13.91
CA ILE A 150 1.55 4.35 13.63
C ILE A 150 2.50 5.26 14.39
N VAL A 151 3.34 4.65 15.22
CA VAL A 151 4.25 5.35 16.15
C VAL A 151 5.69 5.13 15.71
N ASP A 152 6.51 6.17 15.84
CA ASP A 152 7.97 6.09 15.84
C ASP A 152 8.48 6.10 17.29
N ASP A 153 8.69 4.91 17.83
CA ASP A 153 9.25 4.70 19.17
C ASP A 153 10.75 4.37 19.13
N GLY A 154 11.41 4.59 17.99
CA GLY A 154 12.83 4.27 17.80
C GLY A 154 13.10 2.77 17.65
N ARG A 155 12.10 1.95 17.28
CA ARG A 155 12.31 0.55 16.87
C ARG A 155 13.42 0.44 15.82
N TYR A 156 13.37 1.28 14.79
CA TYR A 156 14.33 1.27 13.69
C TYR A 156 15.43 2.33 13.89
N GLN A 157 16.60 1.90 14.37
CA GLN A 157 17.76 2.80 14.51
C GLN A 157 18.63 2.77 13.25
N LEU A 158 18.59 3.85 12.48
CA LEU A 158 19.46 4.04 11.31
C LEU A 158 20.93 4.10 11.75
N GLN A 159 21.76 3.30 11.09
CA GLN A 159 23.20 3.20 11.32
C GLN A 159 23.97 4.07 10.29
N PRO A 160 25.25 4.41 10.55
CA PRO A 160 26.05 5.21 9.63
C PRO A 160 26.25 4.61 8.23
N ASP A 161 26.11 3.29 8.09
CA ASP A 161 26.19 2.58 6.81
C ASP A 161 24.84 2.52 6.05
N GLY A 162 23.78 3.11 6.61
CA GLY A 162 22.44 3.11 6.05
C GLY A 162 21.59 1.89 6.40
N SER A 163 22.11 0.93 7.16
CA SER A 163 21.33 -0.19 7.70
C SER A 163 20.50 0.23 8.92
N TYR A 164 19.54 -0.60 9.30
CA TYR A 164 18.76 -0.43 10.53
C TYR A 164 19.11 -1.51 11.54
N LYS A 165 19.27 -1.10 12.78
CA LYS A 165 19.30 -1.98 13.93
C LYS A 165 17.97 -1.89 14.68
N LEU A 166 17.39 -3.05 15.00
CA LEU A 166 16.17 -3.08 15.81
C LEU A 166 16.46 -2.89 17.29
N THR A 167 15.54 -2.20 17.96
CA THR A 167 15.46 -2.10 19.42
C THR A 167 14.26 -2.89 19.95
N ASP A 168 13.96 -2.75 21.24
CA ASP A 168 12.76 -3.33 21.86
C ASP A 168 11.46 -2.58 21.51
N GLY A 169 11.56 -1.46 20.77
CA GLY A 169 10.41 -0.74 20.22
C GLY A 169 9.52 -1.62 19.34
N GLN A 170 8.25 -1.28 19.26
CA GLN A 170 7.22 -2.02 18.53
C GLN A 170 6.57 -1.21 17.41
N GLY A 171 6.81 0.11 17.39
CA GLY A 171 6.32 1.02 16.36
C GLY A 171 6.86 0.69 14.98
N PHE A 172 6.16 1.14 13.94
CA PHE A 172 6.61 0.97 12.56
C PHE A 172 7.36 2.21 12.03
N GLY A 173 7.33 3.32 12.75
CA GLY A 173 8.01 4.55 12.37
C GLY A 173 9.53 4.37 12.31
N ALA A 174 10.13 4.88 11.25
CA ALA A 174 11.56 4.77 10.93
C ALA A 174 12.11 6.12 10.46
N GLY A 175 11.80 7.18 11.20
CA GLY A 175 12.25 8.54 10.93
C GLY A 175 11.27 9.39 10.12
N THR A 176 11.57 10.68 10.05
CA THR A 176 10.75 11.70 9.38
C THR A 176 11.44 12.21 8.13
N TYR A 177 10.68 12.39 7.06
CA TYR A 177 11.20 12.71 5.74
C TYR A 177 10.30 13.68 5.01
N ASP A 178 10.91 14.61 4.28
CA ASP A 178 10.25 15.40 3.25
C ASP A 178 10.32 14.62 1.93
N VAL A 179 9.14 14.25 1.42
CA VAL A 179 8.97 13.46 0.20
C VAL A 179 8.43 14.36 -0.88
N THR A 180 9.26 14.67 -1.88
CA THR A 180 8.85 15.42 -3.07
C THR A 180 8.49 14.45 -4.19
N ILE A 181 7.27 14.58 -4.73
CA ILE A 181 6.74 13.82 -5.87
C ILE A 181 6.30 14.82 -6.94
N GLY A 182 7.03 14.86 -8.05
CA GLY A 182 6.88 15.93 -9.05
C GLY A 182 7.12 17.30 -8.42
N GLU A 183 6.08 18.13 -8.37
CA GLU A 183 6.15 19.49 -7.82
C GLU A 183 5.67 19.61 -6.37
N ARG A 184 5.14 18.53 -5.79
CA ARG A 184 4.55 18.53 -4.43
C ARG A 184 5.52 17.96 -3.42
N THR A 185 5.60 18.55 -2.23
CA THR A 185 6.39 18.03 -1.11
C THR A 185 5.48 17.75 0.07
N PHE A 186 5.66 16.60 0.68
CA PHE A 186 4.88 16.09 1.80
C PHE A 186 5.80 15.87 2.99
N HIS A 187 5.38 16.30 4.18
CA HIS A 187 6.08 16.00 5.42
C HIS A 187 5.56 14.66 5.96
N CYS A 188 6.41 13.64 5.96
CA CYS A 188 5.97 12.25 6.11
C CYS A 188 6.70 11.51 7.23
N LEU A 189 5.94 10.68 7.94
CA LEU A 189 6.53 9.59 8.71
C LEU A 189 6.90 8.47 7.72
N ARG A 190 8.16 8.04 7.72
CA ARG A 190 8.56 6.81 7.05
C ARG A 190 8.17 5.63 7.92
N VAL A 191 7.54 4.64 7.31
CA VAL A 191 7.11 3.42 7.95
C VAL A 191 7.84 2.24 7.35
N LEU A 192 8.41 1.40 8.20
CA LEU A 192 8.95 0.09 7.84
C LEU A 192 8.14 -0.98 8.58
N ASP A 193 7.40 -1.78 7.83
CA ASP A 193 6.68 -2.93 8.35
C ASP A 193 7.31 -4.19 7.75
N ALA A 194 8.24 -4.78 8.52
CA ALA A 194 9.09 -5.87 8.09
C ALA A 194 8.68 -7.17 8.79
N ASP A 195 8.40 -8.20 8.00
CA ASP A 195 8.36 -9.56 8.49
C ASP A 195 9.78 -10.08 8.73
N ILE A 196 10.15 -10.04 10.00
CA ILE A 196 11.44 -10.48 10.53
C ILE A 196 11.37 -11.85 11.21
N THR A 197 10.24 -12.56 11.10
CA THR A 197 10.01 -13.81 11.83
C THR A 197 10.81 -14.97 11.24
N ASP A 198 10.96 -14.99 9.92
CA ASP A 198 11.71 -16.00 9.19
C ASP A 198 13.20 -15.64 9.03
N GLU A 199 14.04 -16.69 9.03
CA GLU A 199 15.45 -16.55 8.71
C GLU A 199 15.62 -15.98 7.29
N HIS A 200 16.33 -14.85 7.18
CA HIS A 200 16.50 -14.08 5.94
C HIS A 200 15.28 -13.27 5.46
N GLY A 201 14.27 -13.08 6.30
CA GLY A 201 13.21 -12.07 6.14
C GLY A 201 12.14 -12.42 5.11
N GLY A 202 10.89 -12.13 5.47
CA GLY A 202 9.72 -12.22 4.61
C GLY A 202 9.54 -10.97 3.75
N GLU A 203 8.36 -10.38 3.82
CA GLU A 203 8.02 -9.13 3.14
C GLU A 203 8.42 -7.91 3.97
N LEU A 204 8.77 -6.81 3.30
CA LEU A 204 8.93 -5.49 3.90
C LEU A 204 8.13 -4.46 3.11
N ALA A 205 7.20 -3.79 3.79
CA ALA A 205 6.52 -2.60 3.31
C ALA A 205 7.29 -1.33 3.75
N GLU A 206 7.66 -0.49 2.78
CA GLU A 206 8.11 0.87 3.01
C GLU A 206 7.01 1.84 2.57
N ALA A 207 6.43 2.57 3.53
CA ALA A 207 5.42 3.58 3.25
C ALA A 207 5.87 4.96 3.75
N TYR A 208 5.41 6.00 3.06
CA TYR A 208 5.56 7.38 3.51
C TYR A 208 4.16 7.97 3.71
N ILE A 209 3.84 8.25 4.97
CA ILE A 209 2.51 8.69 5.39
C ILE A 209 2.60 10.16 5.76
N GLU A 210 1.82 10.99 5.08
CA GLU A 210 1.78 12.43 5.34
C GLU A 210 1.22 12.72 6.74
N GLU A 211 1.90 13.59 7.50
CA GLU A 211 1.54 13.94 8.87
C GLU A 211 0.12 14.48 8.99
N GLU A 212 -0.24 15.46 8.14
CA GLU A 212 -1.48 16.22 8.26
C GLU A 212 -2.71 15.36 7.95
N THR A 213 -2.63 14.52 6.93
CA THR A 213 -3.78 13.77 6.41
C THR A 213 -3.80 12.31 6.86
N GLY A 214 -2.67 11.77 7.30
CA GLY A 214 -2.51 10.35 7.61
C GLY A 214 -2.60 9.45 6.37
N ARG A 215 -2.43 9.99 5.16
CA ARG A 215 -2.54 9.25 3.90
C ARG A 215 -1.17 8.81 3.41
N THR A 216 -1.09 7.59 2.87
CA THR A 216 0.13 7.13 2.22
C THR A 216 0.31 7.87 0.90
N VAL A 217 1.41 8.60 0.72
CA VAL A 217 1.72 9.31 -0.53
C VAL A 217 2.67 8.52 -1.43
N PHE A 218 3.47 7.64 -0.84
CA PHE A 218 4.44 6.84 -1.57
C PHE A 218 4.66 5.50 -0.88
N PHE A 219 4.75 4.44 -1.68
CA PHE A 219 4.94 3.08 -1.19
C PHE A 219 5.90 2.29 -2.07
N ARG A 220 6.70 1.45 -1.42
CA ARG A 220 7.53 0.41 -2.04
C ARG A 220 7.40 -0.87 -1.23
N ARG A 221 7.37 -1.98 -1.94
CA ARG A 221 7.56 -3.30 -1.35
C ARG A 221 8.99 -3.77 -1.54
N TYR A 222 9.48 -4.56 -0.60
CA TYR A 222 10.73 -5.26 -0.68
C TYR A 222 10.49 -6.70 -0.23
N ASP A 223 11.22 -7.66 -0.80
CA ASP A 223 11.17 -9.04 -0.34
C ASP A 223 12.56 -9.47 0.14
N GLY A 224 12.57 -10.20 1.26
CA GLY A 224 13.72 -10.91 1.76
C GLY A 224 13.92 -12.25 1.03
N ARG A 225 15.04 -12.90 1.35
CA ARG A 225 15.47 -14.11 0.63
C ARG A 225 14.57 -15.31 0.91
N TYR A 226 13.97 -15.38 2.10
CA TYR A 226 13.07 -16.48 2.44
C TYR A 226 11.88 -16.54 1.47
N LEU A 227 11.27 -15.38 1.17
CA LEU A 227 10.07 -15.31 0.35
C LEU A 227 10.33 -15.51 -1.15
N ARG A 228 11.44 -14.98 -1.68
CA ARG A 228 11.70 -14.92 -3.14
C ARG A 228 13.02 -15.51 -3.61
N GLY A 229 13.76 -16.16 -2.71
CA GLY A 229 15.08 -16.68 -3.02
C GLY A 229 16.11 -15.58 -3.26
N ASP A 230 17.13 -15.86 -4.07
CA ASP A 230 18.24 -14.93 -4.30
C ASP A 230 17.87 -13.82 -5.30
N LEU A 231 17.06 -12.86 -4.84
CA LEU A 231 16.71 -11.65 -5.59
C LEU A 231 17.92 -10.77 -5.89
N LEU A 232 19.01 -10.87 -5.11
CA LEU A 232 20.22 -10.08 -5.31
C LEU A 232 20.88 -10.44 -6.64
N LYS A 233 20.88 -11.72 -6.99
CA LYS A 233 21.36 -12.19 -8.29
C LYS A 233 20.49 -11.69 -9.44
N LYS A 234 19.18 -11.63 -9.26
CA LYS A 234 18.22 -11.19 -10.29
C LYS A 234 18.25 -9.67 -10.48
N PHE A 235 18.39 -8.93 -9.37
CA PHE A 235 18.27 -7.48 -9.30
C PHE A 235 19.44 -6.85 -8.53
N PRO A 236 20.67 -6.96 -9.04
CA PRO A 236 21.86 -6.51 -8.31
C PRO A 236 21.88 -4.99 -8.08
N ASN A 237 21.14 -4.21 -8.86
CA ASN A 237 21.14 -2.75 -8.79
C ASN A 237 19.89 -2.18 -8.13
N ASN A 238 18.95 -3.02 -7.71
CA ASN A 238 17.74 -2.55 -7.04
C ASN A 238 18.07 -1.94 -5.68
N ARG A 239 17.20 -1.02 -5.23
CA ARG A 239 17.24 -0.47 -3.89
C ARG A 239 17.15 -1.61 -2.87
N ARG A 240 17.84 -1.41 -1.74
CA ARG A 240 17.90 -2.38 -0.66
C ARG A 240 17.65 -1.69 0.66
N ILE A 241 17.04 -2.40 1.57
CA ILE A 241 16.94 -2.03 2.98
C ILE A 241 17.54 -3.18 3.77
N VAL A 242 18.43 -2.87 4.71
CA VAL A 242 19.06 -3.87 5.58
C VAL A 242 18.55 -3.63 7.00
N ILE A 243 18.00 -4.65 7.64
CA ILE A 243 17.49 -4.60 9.03
C ILE A 243 18.08 -5.79 9.78
N ASN A 244 18.89 -5.57 10.82
CA ASN A 244 19.59 -6.62 11.58
C ASN A 244 20.26 -7.67 10.65
N ASP A 245 21.07 -7.19 9.70
CA ASP A 245 21.77 -8.02 8.70
C ASP A 245 20.88 -8.75 7.67
N ILE A 246 19.56 -8.66 7.78
CA ILE A 246 18.61 -9.18 6.78
C ILE A 246 18.50 -8.15 5.65
N THR A 247 18.77 -8.59 4.41
CA THR A 247 18.67 -7.75 3.22
C THR A 247 17.32 -7.96 2.53
N TYR A 248 16.55 -6.88 2.45
CA TYR A 248 15.32 -6.80 1.67
C TYR A 248 15.60 -6.06 0.36
N ILE A 249 15.14 -6.61 -0.75
CA ILE A 249 15.39 -6.08 -2.09
C ILE A 249 14.08 -5.59 -2.68
N HIS A 250 14.10 -4.38 -3.26
CA HIS A 250 12.91 -3.78 -3.86
C HIS A 250 12.34 -4.72 -4.92
N SER A 251 11.15 -5.24 -4.65
CA SER A 251 10.36 -6.13 -5.48
C SER A 251 8.91 -6.14 -5.00
N ASN A 252 7.97 -6.60 -5.83
CA ASN A 252 6.58 -6.78 -5.50
C ASN A 252 6.16 -8.26 -5.70
N CYS A 253 4.86 -8.54 -5.56
CA CYS A 253 4.31 -9.89 -5.66
C CYS A 253 4.52 -10.57 -7.04
N THR A 254 4.87 -9.81 -8.08
CA THR A 254 5.21 -10.34 -9.40
C THR A 254 6.70 -10.68 -9.57
N GLY A 255 7.52 -10.35 -8.55
CA GLY A 255 8.97 -10.48 -8.59
C GLY A 255 9.64 -9.48 -9.53
N TRP A 256 8.96 -8.37 -9.83
CA TRP A 256 9.48 -7.13 -10.44
C TRP A 256 9.45 -6.02 -9.38
N PHE A 257 9.98 -4.84 -9.64
CA PHE A 257 10.00 -3.77 -8.65
C PHE A 257 9.21 -2.57 -9.16
N HIS A 258 8.32 -2.06 -8.31
CA HIS A 258 7.38 -1.01 -8.66
C HIS A 258 7.42 0.10 -7.61
N ASP A 259 7.32 1.33 -8.08
CA ASP A 259 7.05 2.48 -7.24
C ASP A 259 5.55 2.74 -7.25
N THR A 260 4.94 2.85 -6.06
CA THR A 260 3.49 3.00 -5.91
C THR A 260 3.14 4.40 -5.42
N PHE A 261 2.16 5.01 -6.08
CA PHE A 261 1.65 6.35 -5.77
C PHE A 261 0.14 6.33 -5.61
N THR A 262 -0.38 7.00 -4.60
CA THR A 262 -1.83 7.08 -4.35
C THR A 262 -2.39 8.40 -4.88
N LEU A 263 -3.71 8.57 -4.88
CA LEU A 263 -4.31 9.88 -5.16
C LEU A 263 -3.84 11.00 -4.20
N ALA A 264 -3.46 10.65 -2.97
CA ALA A 264 -2.92 11.61 -2.01
C ALA A 264 -1.61 12.25 -2.50
N SER A 265 -0.78 11.49 -3.22
CA SER A 265 0.44 12.01 -3.87
C SER A 265 0.17 13.10 -4.91
N LEU A 266 -1.04 13.13 -5.46
CA LEU A 266 -1.50 14.13 -6.42
C LEU A 266 -2.24 15.29 -5.74
N GLY A 267 -2.44 15.22 -4.42
CA GLY A 267 -3.27 16.14 -3.63
C GLY A 267 -4.74 16.04 -4.00
N GLN A 268 -5.23 14.84 -4.35
CA GLN A 268 -6.58 14.62 -4.86
C GLN A 268 -7.39 13.68 -3.96
N THR A 269 -8.70 13.97 -3.90
CA THR A 269 -9.73 13.09 -3.35
C THR A 269 -10.84 12.95 -4.37
N LEU A 270 -11.35 11.73 -4.58
CA LEU A 270 -12.48 11.49 -5.49
C LEU A 270 -13.72 11.11 -4.68
N ASN A 271 -14.83 11.81 -4.88
CA ASN A 271 -16.11 11.42 -4.29
C ASN A 271 -16.69 10.21 -5.05
N SER A 272 -17.34 9.29 -4.32
CA SER A 272 -18.03 8.12 -4.88
C SER A 272 -19.36 8.45 -5.54
N ALA A 273 -19.87 9.68 -5.37
CA ALA A 273 -21.06 10.18 -6.04
C ALA A 273 -20.79 10.43 -7.53
N GLY A 274 -21.02 9.42 -8.38
CA GLY A 274 -20.90 9.58 -9.83
C GLY A 274 -21.07 8.36 -10.74
N ALA A 275 -21.53 7.19 -10.24
CA ALA A 275 -21.76 6.00 -11.08
C ALA A 275 -23.24 5.59 -11.21
N ARG A 276 -24.18 6.47 -10.86
CA ARG A 276 -25.61 6.33 -11.18
C ARG A 276 -26.14 7.63 -11.74
N GLU A 277 -25.83 7.90 -13.00
CA GLU A 277 -26.68 8.70 -13.90
C GLU A 277 -26.20 8.55 -15.36
N LYS A 278 -26.55 7.41 -15.97
CA LYS A 278 -27.21 7.22 -17.29
C LYS A 278 -26.98 5.81 -17.81
#